data_AF-A0A349LZ19-F1
#
_entry.id   AF-A0A349LZ19-F1
#
_cell.length_a   1.000
_cell.length_b   1.000
_cell.length_c   1.000
_cell.angle_alpha   90.00
_cell.angle_beta   90.00
_cell.angle_gamma   90.00
#
_symmetry.space_group_name_H-M   'P 1'
#
loop_
_entity.id
_entity.type
_entity.pdbx_description
1 polymer ?
#
loop_
_entity_poly.entity_id
_entity_poly.type
_entity_poly.pdbx_seq_one_letter_code
_entity_poly.pdbx_strand_id
1 'polypeptide(L)'
;MVASSLVVRPLETSEEYDWQFQLSEQAFGDGTGTESVQRWRRYVTNLPEFRPEQLRGVFHDGEQVGGYIIHERVLRMGAATISTGCIGMVVTHPAQRQQGVATAMMEDAISFARAHDHALLLLDGIPKFYHRFGYTDVIDIGVIDVKLDAVLAQPPSPYTTRAATVEDAEGVLALYQRHYYA
;
A
#
# COMPACT_ATOMS: atom_id res chain seq x y z
N MET A 1 -28.25 26.71 0.50
CA MET A 1 -27.28 25.82 1.18
C MET A 1 -26.23 25.46 0.15
N VAL A 2 -24.99 25.90 0.34
CA VAL A 2 -23.88 25.43 -0.51
C VAL A 2 -23.65 23.98 -0.10
N ALA A 3 -23.79 23.04 -1.02
CA ALA A 3 -23.46 21.65 -0.73
C ALA A 3 -21.97 21.61 -0.38
N SER A 4 -21.64 21.20 0.85
CA SER A 4 -20.24 20.97 1.21
C SER A 4 -19.71 19.83 0.34
N SER A 5 -18.72 20.15 -0.50
CA SER A 5 -18.12 19.20 -1.43
C SER A 5 -16.88 18.60 -0.82
N LEU A 6 -16.74 17.27 -0.92
CA LEU A 6 -15.48 16.59 -0.61
C LEU A 6 -14.40 17.07 -1.58
N VAL A 7 -13.20 17.36 -1.05
CA VAL A 7 -12.03 17.73 -1.83
C VAL A 7 -10.94 16.69 -1.60
N VAL A 8 -10.34 16.19 -2.67
CA VAL A 8 -9.21 15.25 -2.59
C VAL A 8 -7.94 15.94 -3.08
N ARG A 9 -6.88 15.93 -2.26
CA ARG A 9 -5.60 16.60 -2.56
C ARG A 9 -4.42 15.90 -1.86
N PRO A 10 -3.15 16.22 -2.21
CA PRO A 10 -2.01 15.73 -1.44
C PRO A 10 -2.06 16.26 -0.01
N LEU A 11 -1.44 15.52 0.91
CA LEU A 11 -1.22 16.04 2.26
C LEU A 11 -0.12 17.10 2.25
N GLU A 12 -0.35 18.20 2.96
CA GLU A 12 0.47 19.41 2.93
C GLU A 12 1.20 19.67 4.25
N THR A 13 0.60 19.30 5.39
CA THR A 13 1.13 19.62 6.72
C THR A 13 1.57 18.38 7.48
N SER A 14 2.50 18.53 8.43
CA SER A 14 2.87 17.38 9.28
C SER A 14 1.68 16.79 10.03
N GLU A 15 0.72 17.63 10.44
CA GLU A 15 -0.49 17.22 11.14
C GLU A 15 -1.37 16.31 10.28
N GLU A 16 -1.52 16.62 8.98
CA GLU A 16 -2.26 15.76 8.04
C GLU A 16 -1.58 14.41 7.85
N TYR A 17 -0.25 14.38 7.74
CA TYR A 17 0.50 13.12 7.70
C TYR A 17 0.32 12.34 9.00
N ASP A 18 0.50 12.98 10.15
CA ASP A 18 0.34 12.33 11.45
C ASP A 18 -1.06 11.75 11.60
N TRP A 19 -2.10 12.49 11.18
CA TRP A 19 -3.48 12.02 11.16
C TRP A 19 -3.67 10.79 10.27
N GLN A 20 -3.14 10.82 9.04
CA GLN A 20 -3.27 9.71 8.07
C GLN A 20 -2.65 8.42 8.60
N PHE A 21 -1.42 8.50 9.12
CA PHE A 21 -0.71 7.34 9.65
C PHE A 21 -1.35 6.83 10.95
N GLN A 22 -1.81 7.72 11.84
CA GLN A 22 -2.54 7.32 13.05
C GLN A 22 -3.84 6.61 12.73
N LEU A 23 -4.65 7.14 11.80
CA LEU A 23 -5.91 6.50 11.44
C LEU A 23 -5.68 5.15 10.73
N SER A 24 -4.61 5.04 9.93
CA SER A 24 -4.22 3.79 9.28
C SER A 24 -3.78 2.73 10.30
N GLU A 25 -3.01 3.11 11.31
CA GLU A 25 -2.65 2.22 12.44
C GLU A 25 -3.89 1.77 13.21
N GLN A 26 -4.83 2.67 13.49
CA GLN A 26 -6.09 2.31 14.16
C GLN A 26 -6.96 1.34 13.33
N ALA A 27 -6.88 1.43 12.00
CA ALA A 27 -7.68 0.60 11.10
C ALA A 27 -7.07 -0.78 10.82
N PHE A 28 -5.73 -0.86 10.73
CA PHE A 28 -5.02 -2.03 10.22
C PHE A 28 -3.90 -2.55 11.12
N GLY A 29 -3.46 -1.77 12.10
CA GLY A 29 -2.37 -2.12 13.00
C GLY A 29 -2.75 -3.13 14.06
N ASP A 30 -1.74 -3.64 14.75
CA ASP A 30 -1.85 -4.56 15.88
C ASP A 30 -1.93 -3.84 17.24
N GLY A 31 -1.94 -2.50 17.23
CA GLY A 31 -2.04 -1.66 18.42
C GLY A 31 -0.69 -1.35 19.09
N THR A 32 0.42 -1.44 18.35
CA THR A 32 1.80 -1.26 18.86
C THR A 32 2.19 0.18 19.26
N GLY A 33 1.26 1.15 19.19
CA GLY A 33 1.39 2.48 19.82
C GLY A 33 2.11 3.55 18.96
N THR A 34 2.15 4.80 19.43
CA THR A 34 2.57 5.99 18.65
C THR A 34 3.99 5.91 18.04
N GLU A 35 4.92 5.19 18.67
CA GLU A 35 6.28 5.02 18.13
C GLU A 35 6.30 4.19 16.85
N SER A 36 5.42 3.18 16.72
CA SER A 36 5.30 2.39 15.49
C SER A 36 4.81 3.26 14.32
N VAL A 37 3.85 4.15 14.58
CA VAL A 37 3.30 5.11 13.61
C VAL A 37 4.36 6.05 13.05
N GLN A 38 5.17 6.66 13.93
CA GLN A 38 6.22 7.60 13.50
C GLN A 38 7.34 6.90 12.74
N ARG A 39 7.69 5.67 13.13
CA ARG A 39 8.65 4.84 12.41
C ARG A 39 8.11 4.47 11.02
N TRP A 40 6.84 4.11 10.91
CA TRP A 40 6.20 3.79 9.64
C TRP A 40 6.14 5.02 8.72
N ARG A 41 5.72 6.17 9.23
CA ARG A 41 5.74 7.44 8.50
C ARG A 41 7.12 7.72 7.94
N ARG A 42 8.16 7.67 8.78
CA ARG A 42 9.55 7.90 8.35
C ARG A 42 10.00 6.89 7.31
N TYR A 43 9.64 5.61 7.46
CA TYR A 43 9.97 4.58 6.48
C TYR A 43 9.37 4.92 5.11
N VAL A 44 8.06 5.21 5.04
CA VAL A 44 7.38 5.52 3.78
C VAL A 44 7.93 6.80 3.14
N THR A 45 8.09 7.88 3.91
CA THR A 45 8.51 9.18 3.36
C THR A 45 10.00 9.24 3.00
N ASN A 46 10.81 8.30 3.49
CA ASN A 46 12.23 8.20 3.16
C ASN A 46 12.53 7.20 2.03
N LEU A 47 11.50 6.55 1.46
CA LEU A 47 11.70 5.72 0.28
C LEU A 47 12.25 6.59 -0.87
N PRO A 48 13.28 6.14 -1.61
CA PRO A 48 13.87 6.93 -2.70
C PRO A 48 12.87 7.37 -3.76
N GLU A 49 11.83 6.57 -4.00
CA GLU A 49 10.77 6.83 -4.97
C GLU A 49 9.54 7.55 -4.40
N PHE A 50 9.56 7.93 -3.12
CA PHE A 50 8.43 8.62 -2.50
C PHE A 50 8.25 10.02 -3.09
N ARG A 51 7.01 10.33 -3.47
CA ARG A 51 6.59 11.67 -3.88
C ARG A 51 5.43 12.12 -2.99
N PRO A 52 5.46 13.35 -2.42
CA PRO A 52 4.37 13.84 -1.56
C PRO A 52 2.96 13.73 -2.18
N GLU A 53 2.85 13.87 -3.50
CA GLU A 53 1.60 13.74 -4.25
C GLU A 53 0.95 12.35 -4.17
N GLN A 54 1.71 11.30 -3.82
CA GLN A 54 1.22 9.93 -3.66
C GLN A 54 0.37 9.75 -2.39
N LEU A 55 0.54 10.62 -1.40
CA LEU A 55 -0.21 10.58 -0.15
C LEU A 55 -1.37 11.57 -0.23
N ARG A 56 -2.60 11.05 -0.29
CA ARG A 56 -3.80 11.81 -0.66
C ARG A 56 -4.81 11.82 0.48
N GLY A 57 -5.31 12.99 0.84
CA GLY A 57 -6.35 13.17 1.86
C GLY A 57 -7.68 13.56 1.23
N VAL A 58 -8.78 13.15 1.87
CA VAL A 58 -10.13 13.65 1.57
C VAL A 58 -10.53 14.63 2.66
N PHE A 59 -10.97 15.82 2.25
CA PHE A 59 -11.33 16.91 3.13
C PHE A 59 -12.82 17.26 3.00
N HIS A 60 -13.49 17.43 4.14
CA HIS A 60 -14.87 17.91 4.23
C HIS A 60 -14.85 19.17 5.11
N ASP A 61 -15.30 20.31 4.59
CA ASP A 61 -15.24 21.61 5.27
C ASP A 61 -13.83 21.96 5.84
N GLY A 62 -12.78 21.50 5.16
CA GLY A 62 -11.38 21.71 5.56
C GLY A 62 -10.82 20.69 6.55
N GLU A 63 -11.65 19.81 7.10
CA GLU A 63 -11.21 18.72 7.98
C GLU A 63 -10.88 17.46 7.19
N GLN A 64 -9.74 16.82 7.48
CA GLN A 64 -9.39 15.54 6.88
C GLN A 64 -10.32 14.43 7.42
N VAL A 65 -11.06 13.78 6.52
CA VAL A 65 -12.05 12.74 6.84
C VAL A 65 -11.68 11.36 6.31
N GLY A 66 -10.61 11.27 5.53
CA GLY A 66 -10.04 10.04 5.03
C GLY A 66 -8.76 10.28 4.26
N GLY A 67 -8.19 9.21 3.72
CA GLY A 67 -7.04 9.30 2.83
C GLY A 67 -6.52 7.94 2.43
N TYR A 68 -5.57 7.95 1.50
CA TYR A 68 -4.93 6.77 0.94
C TYR A 68 -3.51 7.10 0.47
N ILE A 69 -2.72 6.07 0.19
CA ILE A 69 -1.44 6.18 -0.51
C ILE A 69 -1.50 5.41 -1.82
N ILE A 70 -0.81 5.90 -2.85
CA ILE A 70 -0.54 5.15 -4.09
C ILE A 70 0.96 4.96 -4.28
N HIS A 71 1.43 3.72 -4.16
CA HIS A 71 2.82 3.36 -4.42
C HIS A 71 3.02 3.02 -5.88
N GLU A 72 3.99 3.65 -6.51
CA GLU A 72 4.31 3.36 -7.90
C GLU A 72 5.30 2.22 -8.00
N ARG A 73 4.92 1.19 -8.75
CA ARG A 73 5.64 -0.07 -8.88
C ARG A 73 5.64 -0.52 -10.33
N VAL A 74 6.57 -1.41 -10.65
CA VAL A 74 6.58 -2.13 -11.93
C VAL A 74 6.25 -3.58 -11.65
N LEU A 75 5.04 -4.00 -12.04
CA LEU A 75 4.64 -5.39 -12.00
C LEU A 75 5.27 -6.12 -13.18
N ARG A 76 5.83 -7.31 -12.93
CA ARG A 76 6.38 -8.18 -13.97
C ARG A 76 5.51 -9.41 -14.12
N MET A 77 5.09 -9.69 -15.36
CA MET A 77 4.22 -10.82 -15.69
C MET A 77 4.75 -11.50 -16.95
N GLY A 78 5.54 -12.55 -16.78
CA GLY A 78 6.34 -13.14 -17.85
C GLY A 78 7.23 -12.07 -18.50
N ALA A 79 7.16 -11.94 -19.83
CA ALA A 79 7.92 -10.95 -20.59
C ALA A 79 7.40 -9.50 -20.46
N ALA A 80 6.23 -9.28 -19.84
CA ALA A 80 5.63 -7.95 -19.73
C ALA A 80 6.09 -7.21 -18.47
N THR A 81 6.35 -5.90 -18.62
CA THR A 81 6.54 -4.95 -17.52
C THR A 81 5.39 -3.95 -17.50
N ILE A 82 4.65 -3.90 -16.41
CA ILE A 82 3.39 -3.15 -16.29
C ILE A 82 3.56 -2.07 -15.23
N SER A 83 3.48 -0.80 -15.65
CA SER A 83 3.40 0.36 -14.75
C SER A 83 2.16 0.21 -13.86
N THR A 84 2.36 0.15 -12.54
CA THR A 84 1.31 -0.23 -11.59
C THR A 84 1.27 0.73 -10.41
N GLY A 85 0.10 1.28 -10.12
CA GLY A 85 -0.17 1.98 -8.87
C GLY A 85 -0.74 1.00 -7.83
N CYS A 86 0.00 0.77 -6.75
CA CYS A 86 -0.45 -0.05 -5.63
C CYS A 86 -1.08 0.86 -4.56
N ILE A 87 -2.40 0.81 -4.43
CA ILE A 87 -3.16 1.60 -3.47
C ILE A 87 -3.12 0.92 -2.11
N GLY A 88 -2.79 1.69 -1.07
CA GLY A 88 -2.77 1.25 0.31
C GLY A 88 -3.33 2.32 1.24
N MET A 89 -3.36 2.03 2.53
CA MET A 89 -3.77 2.96 3.59
C MET A 89 -5.15 3.61 3.35
N VAL A 90 -6.07 2.92 2.68
CA VAL A 90 -7.41 3.46 2.39
C VAL A 90 -8.22 3.50 3.67
N VAL A 91 -8.32 4.68 4.27
CA VAL A 91 -9.04 4.88 5.54
C VAL A 91 -10.09 5.97 5.41
N THR A 92 -11.21 5.76 6.11
CA THR A 92 -12.26 6.75 6.29
C THR A 92 -12.57 6.85 7.77
N HIS A 93 -12.61 8.08 8.29
CA HIS A 93 -12.97 8.34 9.67
C HIS A 93 -14.33 7.66 9.98
N PRO A 94 -14.50 6.92 11.09
CA PRO A 94 -15.70 6.12 11.33
C PRO A 94 -17.01 6.91 11.25
N ALA A 95 -17.02 8.15 11.74
CA ALA A 95 -18.20 9.03 11.69
C ALA A 95 -18.54 9.57 10.28
N GLN A 96 -17.62 9.41 9.32
CA GLN A 96 -17.71 9.93 7.95
C GLN A 96 -17.95 8.80 6.93
N ARG A 97 -18.22 7.58 7.41
CA ARG A 97 -18.53 6.43 6.55
C ARG A 97 -19.92 6.58 5.92
N GLN A 98 -20.11 5.91 4.78
CA GLN A 98 -21.35 5.95 3.99
C GLN A 98 -21.75 7.35 3.46
N GLN A 99 -20.82 8.31 3.47
CA GLN A 99 -21.03 9.68 2.98
C GLN A 99 -20.23 9.98 1.70
N GLY A 100 -19.83 8.95 0.95
CA GLY A 100 -19.11 9.11 -0.32
C GLY A 100 -17.59 9.32 -0.21
N VAL A 101 -17.01 9.43 1.00
CA VAL A 101 -15.56 9.63 1.20
C VAL A 101 -14.72 8.59 0.46
N ALA A 102 -15.02 7.30 0.63
CA ALA A 102 -14.27 6.25 -0.04
C ALA A 102 -14.50 6.20 -1.56
N THR A 103 -15.67 6.62 -2.04
CA THR A 103 -15.90 6.83 -3.49
C THR A 103 -14.99 7.92 -4.02
N ALA A 104 -14.91 9.06 -3.34
CA ALA A 104 -14.04 10.16 -3.72
C ALA A 104 -12.56 9.73 -3.76
N MET A 105 -12.11 8.93 -2.78
CA MET A 105 -10.74 8.36 -2.80
C MET A 105 -10.49 7.50 -4.04
N MET A 106 -11.40 6.59 -4.38
CA MET A 106 -11.17 5.69 -5.51
C MET A 106 -11.25 6.40 -6.86
N GLU A 107 -12.15 7.36 -7.03
CA GLU A 107 -12.23 8.19 -8.24
C GLU A 107 -10.97 9.04 -8.42
N ASP A 108 -10.45 9.61 -7.33
CA ASP A 108 -9.19 10.33 -7.32
C ASP A 108 -8.01 9.43 -7.66
N ALA A 109 -7.93 8.23 -7.08
CA ALA A 109 -6.84 7.27 -7.36
C ALA A 109 -6.83 6.82 -8.83
N ILE A 110 -8.00 6.60 -9.44
CA ILE A 110 -8.14 6.30 -10.87
C ILE A 110 -7.68 7.50 -11.72
N SER A 111 -8.02 8.71 -11.32
CA SER A 111 -7.62 9.93 -12.02
C SER A 111 -6.10 10.16 -11.92
N PHE A 112 -5.52 9.96 -10.73
CA PHE A 112 -4.08 9.98 -10.50
C PHE A 112 -3.36 8.97 -11.39
N ALA A 113 -3.83 7.73 -11.41
CA ALA A 113 -3.25 6.66 -12.22
C ALA A 113 -3.25 6.97 -13.71
N ARG A 114 -4.34 7.56 -14.23
CA ARG A 114 -4.42 8.00 -15.63
C ARG A 114 -3.47 9.14 -15.93
N ALA A 115 -3.32 10.10 -15.02
CA ALA A 115 -2.42 11.24 -15.19
C ALA A 115 -0.93 10.85 -15.16
N HIS A 116 -0.61 9.71 -14.54
CA HIS A 116 0.75 9.19 -14.39
C HIS A 116 1.02 7.92 -15.23
N ASP A 117 0.17 7.63 -16.21
CA ASP A 117 0.31 6.49 -17.12
C ASP A 117 0.51 5.14 -16.40
N HIS A 118 -0.20 4.94 -15.29
CA HIS A 118 -0.28 3.62 -14.64
C HIS A 118 -1.26 2.75 -15.43
N ALA A 119 -0.74 1.69 -16.02
CA ALA A 119 -1.51 0.73 -16.79
C ALA A 119 -2.40 -0.16 -15.91
N LEU A 120 -2.04 -0.30 -14.63
CA LEU A 120 -2.73 -1.14 -13.66
C LEU A 120 -2.86 -0.44 -12.30
N LEU A 121 -3.97 -0.66 -11.62
CA LEU A 121 -4.14 -0.36 -10.20
C LEU A 121 -4.32 -1.66 -9.43
N LEU A 122 -3.58 -1.83 -8.34
CA LEU A 122 -3.68 -2.99 -7.44
C LEU A 122 -3.92 -2.52 -6.02
N LEU A 123 -4.66 -3.31 -5.24
CA LEU A 123 -4.84 -3.11 -3.81
C LEU A 123 -5.20 -4.44 -3.15
N ASP A 124 -4.89 -4.54 -1.86
CA ASP A 124 -5.50 -5.54 -0.98
C ASP A 124 -6.72 -4.91 -0.31
N GLY A 125 -7.90 -5.43 -0.63
CA GLY A 125 -9.16 -4.76 -0.41
C GLY A 125 -10.14 -5.58 0.40
N ILE A 126 -11.01 -4.89 1.14
CA ILE A 126 -12.16 -5.53 1.76
C ILE A 126 -13.10 -6.17 0.71
N PRO A 127 -13.73 -7.31 1.01
CA PRO A 127 -14.60 -8.01 0.08
C PRO A 127 -15.76 -7.14 -0.42
N LYS A 128 -16.14 -7.31 -1.70
CA LYS A 128 -17.33 -6.73 -2.32
C LYS A 128 -17.40 -5.19 -2.30
N PHE A 129 -16.30 -4.48 -2.07
CA PHE A 129 -16.29 -3.02 -2.07
C PHE A 129 -15.82 -2.41 -3.39
N TYR A 130 -14.75 -2.95 -3.97
CA TYR A 130 -14.00 -2.30 -5.06
C TYR A 130 -14.55 -2.59 -6.47
N HIS A 131 -15.34 -3.65 -6.64
CA HIS A 131 -15.90 -4.05 -7.95
C HIS A 131 -16.69 -2.93 -8.65
N ARG A 132 -17.37 -2.06 -7.89
CA ARG A 132 -18.12 -0.92 -8.43
C ARG A 132 -17.24 0.13 -9.13
N PHE A 133 -15.93 0.12 -8.88
CA PHE A 133 -14.95 1.00 -9.53
C PHE A 133 -14.19 0.28 -10.65
N GLY A 134 -14.62 -0.92 -11.05
CA GLY A 134 -14.00 -1.71 -12.11
C GLY A 134 -12.88 -2.66 -11.66
N TYR A 135 -12.63 -2.78 -10.35
CA TYR A 135 -11.67 -3.78 -9.83
C TYR A 135 -12.24 -5.20 -9.94
N THR A 136 -11.35 -6.16 -10.08
CA THR A 136 -11.66 -7.59 -10.05
C THR A 136 -10.56 -8.34 -9.31
N ASP A 137 -10.89 -9.49 -8.73
CA ASP A 137 -9.97 -10.31 -7.97
C ASP A 137 -9.03 -11.04 -8.94
N VAL A 138 -7.72 -10.83 -8.79
CA VAL A 138 -6.69 -11.38 -9.71
C VAL A 138 -5.58 -12.17 -9.00
N ILE A 139 -5.58 -12.18 -7.67
CA ILE A 139 -4.59 -12.90 -6.85
C ILE A 139 -5.36 -13.81 -5.88
N ASP A 140 -4.95 -15.07 -5.82
CA ASP A 140 -5.36 -16.02 -4.79
C ASP A 140 -4.18 -16.28 -3.83
N ILE A 141 -4.46 -16.37 -2.53
CA ILE A 141 -3.43 -16.55 -1.51
C ILE A 141 -3.39 -18.03 -1.13
N GLY A 142 -2.37 -18.72 -1.62
CA GLY A 142 -2.06 -20.09 -1.19
C GLY A 142 -1.27 -20.08 0.12
N VAL A 143 -1.78 -20.79 1.13
CA VAL A 143 -1.04 -21.06 2.38
C VAL A 143 -0.55 -22.50 2.34
N ILE A 144 0.75 -22.70 2.60
CA ILE A 144 1.34 -24.04 2.73
C ILE A 144 1.82 -24.20 4.17
N ASP A 145 1.17 -25.09 4.91
CA ASP A 145 1.61 -25.47 6.25
C ASP A 145 2.62 -26.62 6.17
N VAL A 146 3.80 -26.41 6.75
CA VAL A 146 4.85 -27.42 6.84
C VAL A 146 5.07 -27.79 8.30
N LYS A 147 5.09 -29.10 8.59
CA LYS A 147 5.37 -29.60 9.95
C LYS A 147 6.83 -29.36 10.31
N LEU A 148 7.09 -28.68 11.42
CA LEU A 148 8.45 -28.37 11.88
C LEU A 148 9.32 -29.63 12.03
N ASP A 149 8.78 -30.71 12.62
CA ASP A 149 9.52 -31.96 12.79
C ASP A 149 9.96 -32.57 11.45
N ALA A 150 9.15 -32.40 10.39
CA ALA A 150 9.50 -32.87 9.05
C ALA A 150 10.62 -32.03 8.41
N VAL A 151 10.70 -30.74 8.75
CA VAL A 151 11.80 -29.85 8.33
C VAL A 151 13.08 -30.22 9.07
N LEU A 152 13.01 -30.41 10.39
CA LEU A 152 14.18 -30.77 11.22
C LEU A 152 14.73 -32.17 10.92
N ALA A 153 13.90 -33.07 10.39
CA ALA A 153 14.31 -34.40 9.94
C ALA A 153 15.01 -34.40 8.55
N GLN A 154 15.05 -33.27 7.83
CA GLN A 154 15.76 -33.19 6.56
C GLN A 154 17.28 -33.28 6.74
N PRO A 155 18.01 -33.83 5.76
CA PRO A 155 19.47 -33.81 5.79
C PRO A 155 20.01 -32.38 5.83
N PRO A 156 21.20 -32.15 6.41
CA PRO A 156 21.83 -30.84 6.42
C PRO A 156 21.98 -30.26 5.01
N SER A 157 21.64 -28.99 4.87
CA SER A 157 21.88 -28.25 3.63
C SER A 157 23.38 -28.15 3.35
N PRO A 158 23.84 -28.28 2.08
CA PRO A 158 25.23 -28.01 1.71
C PRO A 158 25.58 -26.51 1.76
N TYR A 159 24.58 -25.64 1.92
CA TYR A 159 24.75 -24.19 1.97
C TYR A 159 25.02 -23.70 3.39
N THR A 160 25.87 -22.68 3.51
CA THR A 160 26.05 -21.92 4.74
C THR A 160 25.09 -20.74 4.78
N THR A 161 24.59 -20.40 5.97
CA THR A 161 23.65 -19.29 6.18
C THR A 161 24.18 -18.32 7.24
N ARG A 162 23.92 -17.03 7.05
CA ARG A 162 24.13 -15.98 8.05
C ARG A 162 23.00 -14.96 7.98
N ALA A 163 22.88 -14.09 8.99
CA ALA A 163 22.00 -12.94 8.91
C ALA A 163 22.39 -12.05 7.73
N ALA A 164 21.38 -11.59 6.98
CA ALA A 164 21.56 -10.65 5.88
C ALA A 164 21.85 -9.24 6.44
N THR A 165 22.67 -8.50 5.71
CA THR A 165 22.95 -7.08 5.97
C THR A 165 22.53 -6.24 4.77
N VAL A 166 22.62 -4.91 4.86
CA VAL A 166 22.24 -4.00 3.75
C VAL A 166 23.13 -4.24 2.52
N GLU A 167 24.38 -4.64 2.73
CA GLU A 167 25.33 -4.97 1.67
C GLU A 167 24.88 -6.17 0.82
N ASP A 168 23.99 -7.04 1.34
CA ASP A 168 23.46 -8.17 0.61
C ASP A 168 22.29 -7.80 -0.33
N ALA A 169 21.75 -6.58 -0.23
CA ALA A 169 20.52 -6.20 -0.92
C ALA A 169 20.61 -6.37 -2.45
N GLU A 170 21.75 -6.00 -3.05
CA GLU A 170 21.97 -6.17 -4.49
C GLU A 170 22.00 -7.65 -4.89
N GLY A 171 22.66 -8.51 -4.09
CA GLY A 171 22.71 -9.95 -4.33
C GLY A 171 21.35 -10.62 -4.21
N VAL A 172 20.56 -10.23 -3.21
CA VAL A 172 19.18 -10.73 -3.03
C VAL A 172 18.29 -10.29 -4.18
N LEU A 173 18.41 -9.02 -4.61
CA LEU A 173 17.69 -8.53 -5.78
C LEU A 173 18.08 -9.34 -7.03
N ALA A 174 19.37 -9.53 -7.31
CA ALA A 174 19.83 -10.30 -8.46
C ALA A 174 19.26 -11.74 -8.48
N LEU A 175 19.16 -12.41 -7.32
CA LEU A 175 18.52 -13.72 -7.22
C LEU A 175 17.03 -13.65 -7.55
N TYR A 176 16.30 -12.69 -6.96
CA TYR A 176 14.88 -12.49 -7.27
C TYR A 176 14.68 -12.25 -8.77
N GLN A 177 15.50 -11.39 -9.37
CA GLN A 177 15.43 -11.07 -10.79
C GLN A 177 15.70 -12.31 -11.65
N ARG A 178 16.74 -13.08 -11.35
CA ARG A 178 17.08 -14.29 -12.11
C ARG A 178 15.92 -15.30 -12.17
N HIS A 179 15.16 -15.43 -11.09
CA HIS A 179 14.11 -16.46 -10.99
C HIS A 179 12.72 -15.97 -11.40
N TYR A 180 12.46 -14.66 -11.33
CA TYR A 180 11.14 -14.09 -11.59
C TYR A 180 11.12 -13.03 -12.72
N TYR A 181 12.25 -12.77 -13.41
CA TYR A 181 12.31 -11.88 -14.59
C TYR A 181 12.33 -12.63 -15.93
N ALA A 182 12.52 -13.95 -15.95
CA ALA A 182 12.61 -14.75 -17.17
C ALA A 182 11.24 -15.20 -17.70
#